data_AF-A0A1F8N7R1-F1
#
_entry.id   AF-A0A1F8N7R1-F1
#
_cell.length_a   1.000
_cell.length_b   1.000
_cell.length_c   1.000
_cell.angle_alpha   90.00
_cell.angle_beta   90.00
_cell.angle_gamma   90.00
#
_symmetry.space_group_name_H-M   'P 1'
#
loop_
_entity.id
_entity.type
_entity.pdbx_description
1 polymer ?
#
loop_
_entity_poly.entity_id
_entity_poly.type
_entity_poly.pdbx_seq_one_letter_code
_entity_poly.pdbx_strand_id
1 'polypeptide(L)'
;MDCKAAFEINPTGPNQPVVKGEAIDAKLGQWKGVNEFVLKTSRGKIDHYNFYSIVHDPMTTCGCCEAIAAVLPMCNGVMTVNRDYTGETPCGMKFTTLAGTIGGGLSTPGFVGHGKYNTTQRKFVAAEGGILRMVWMPKILKEEIGERLTARAKELGVPDLLDKIADETVGVTEEAILAFLQEKGHPALKMDPILG
;
A
#
# COMPACT_ATOMS: atom_id res chain seq x y z
N MET A 1 -13.29 10.92 8.67
CA MET A 1 -14.28 11.88 9.21
C MET A 1 -14.90 12.67 8.08
N ASP A 2 -14.08 13.08 7.11
CA ASP A 2 -14.51 13.85 5.93
C ASP A 2 -15.62 13.19 5.11
N CYS A 3 -15.52 11.89 4.79
CA CYS A 3 -16.60 11.19 4.06
C CYS A 3 -17.93 11.18 4.82
N LYS A 4 -17.89 11.14 6.16
CA LYS A 4 -19.11 11.22 7.00
C LYS A 4 -19.71 12.62 6.93
N ALA A 5 -18.90 13.65 7.10
CA ALA A 5 -19.34 15.04 6.97
C ALA A 5 -19.89 15.35 5.57
N ALA A 6 -19.25 14.83 4.52
CA ALA A 6 -19.72 14.99 3.14
C ALA A 6 -21.10 14.38 2.90
N PHE A 7 -21.39 13.21 3.49
CA PHE A 7 -22.72 12.60 3.45
C PHE A 7 -23.75 13.40 4.26
N GLU A 8 -23.37 13.91 5.44
CA GLU A 8 -24.23 14.76 6.27
C GLU A 8 -24.60 16.07 5.55
N ILE A 9 -23.67 16.64 4.77
CA ILE A 9 -23.89 17.84 3.95
C ILE A 9 -24.80 17.52 2.75
N ASN A 10 -24.54 16.42 2.04
CA ASN A 10 -25.32 16.03 0.88
C ASN A 10 -25.55 14.50 0.84
N PRO A 11 -26.72 14.02 1.29
CA PRO A 11 -27.05 12.59 1.31
C PRO A 11 -27.12 11.93 -0.07
N THR A 12 -27.34 12.70 -1.14
CA THR A 12 -27.33 12.19 -2.53
C THR A 12 -25.98 12.39 -3.22
N GLY A 13 -24.97 12.84 -2.47
CA GLY A 13 -23.61 13.05 -2.94
C GLY A 13 -22.82 11.75 -3.16
N PRO A 14 -21.52 11.87 -3.53
CA PRO A 14 -20.70 10.72 -3.90
C PRO A 14 -20.27 9.85 -2.71
N ASN A 15 -20.32 10.36 -1.48
CA ASN A 15 -19.95 9.61 -0.28
C ASN A 15 -21.20 8.97 0.31
N GLN A 16 -21.22 7.64 0.40
CA GLN A 16 -22.35 6.88 0.92
C GLN A 16 -21.89 6.02 2.10
N PRO A 17 -22.69 5.89 3.18
CA PRO A 17 -22.36 5.00 4.27
C PRO A 17 -22.46 3.54 3.81
N VAL A 18 -21.45 2.75 4.15
CA VAL A 18 -21.40 1.31 3.85
C VAL A 18 -21.31 0.53 5.15
N VAL A 19 -22.33 -0.27 5.44
CA VAL A 19 -22.32 -1.18 6.59
C VAL A 19 -21.44 -2.37 6.22
N LYS A 20 -20.43 -2.68 7.03
CA LYS A 20 -19.51 -3.79 6.74
C LYS A 20 -20.22 -5.15 6.64
N GLY A 21 -21.23 -5.37 7.48
CA GLY A 21 -21.88 -6.67 7.60
C GLY A 21 -20.91 -7.74 8.12
N GLU A 22 -21.08 -8.96 7.65
CA GLU A 22 -20.28 -10.13 8.02
C GLU A 22 -18.83 -10.02 7.52
N ALA A 23 -17.87 -10.43 8.36
CA ALA A 23 -16.48 -10.62 7.96
C ALA A 23 -16.36 -11.92 7.16
N ILE A 24 -16.01 -11.83 5.88
CA ILE A 24 -15.69 -13.02 5.06
C ILE A 24 -14.27 -13.47 5.38
N ASP A 25 -13.34 -12.53 5.40
CA ASP A 25 -11.96 -12.76 5.86
C ASP A 25 -11.47 -11.52 6.61
N ALA A 26 -11.34 -11.63 7.94
CA ALA A 26 -10.91 -10.51 8.77
C ALA A 26 -9.43 -10.15 8.58
N LYS A 27 -8.57 -11.09 8.15
CA LYS A 27 -7.15 -10.89 7.91
C LYS A 27 -6.93 -10.08 6.63
N LEU A 28 -7.58 -10.48 5.54
CA LEU A 28 -7.58 -9.74 4.27
C LEU A 28 -8.42 -8.46 4.34
N GLY A 29 -9.34 -8.41 5.30
CA GLY A 29 -10.27 -7.32 5.49
C GLY A 29 -11.43 -7.38 4.51
N GLN A 30 -11.90 -8.55 4.12
CA GLN A 30 -13.02 -8.74 3.21
C GLN A 30 -14.35 -8.75 3.99
N TRP A 31 -15.30 -7.93 3.54
CA TRP A 31 -16.58 -7.70 4.24
C TRP A 31 -17.74 -7.83 3.27
N LYS A 32 -18.75 -8.63 3.63
CA LYS A 32 -19.90 -8.91 2.77
C LYS A 32 -20.64 -7.65 2.32
N GLY A 33 -20.92 -6.74 3.24
CA GLY A 33 -21.63 -5.49 2.91
C GLY A 33 -20.81 -4.53 2.05
N VAL A 34 -19.48 -4.62 2.09
CA VAL A 34 -18.61 -3.87 1.17
C VAL A 34 -18.63 -4.49 -0.23
N ASN A 35 -18.57 -5.81 -0.33
CA ASN A 35 -18.66 -6.53 -1.61
C ASN A 35 -20.00 -6.24 -2.32
N GLU A 36 -21.12 -6.31 -1.59
CA GLU A 36 -22.45 -5.96 -2.12
C GLU A 36 -22.52 -4.51 -2.62
N PHE A 37 -21.93 -3.58 -1.86
CA PHE A 37 -21.88 -2.17 -2.26
C PHE A 37 -21.03 -1.96 -3.52
N VAL A 38 -19.81 -2.49 -3.56
CA VAL A 38 -18.89 -2.28 -4.68
C VAL A 38 -19.39 -2.96 -5.96
N LEU A 39 -20.00 -4.15 -5.87
CA LEU A 39 -20.64 -4.82 -7.00
C LEU A 39 -21.70 -3.94 -7.65
N LYS A 40 -22.55 -3.31 -6.83
CA LYS A 40 -23.57 -2.38 -7.31
C LYS A 40 -22.96 -1.11 -7.90
N THR A 41 -22.06 -0.44 -7.19
CA THR A 41 -21.54 0.88 -7.60
C THR A 41 -20.53 0.79 -8.75
N SER A 42 -19.85 -0.34 -8.92
CA SER A 42 -18.98 -0.62 -10.06
C SER A 42 -19.74 -1.10 -11.30
N ARG A 43 -21.07 -1.26 -11.21
CA ARG A 43 -21.93 -1.84 -12.27
C ARG A 43 -21.51 -3.27 -12.64
N GLY A 44 -21.20 -4.08 -11.63
CA GLY A 44 -20.82 -5.48 -11.80
C GLY A 44 -19.37 -5.71 -12.24
N LYS A 45 -18.53 -4.66 -12.34
CA LYS A 45 -17.13 -4.79 -12.78
C LYS A 45 -16.20 -5.31 -11.70
N ILE A 46 -16.49 -4.96 -10.44
CA ILE A 46 -15.72 -5.35 -9.26
C ILE A 46 -16.71 -5.96 -8.29
N ASP A 47 -16.58 -7.25 -8.02
CA ASP A 47 -17.44 -8.00 -7.11
C ASP A 47 -16.94 -7.96 -5.66
N HIS A 48 -15.62 -7.83 -5.46
CA HIS A 48 -15.00 -7.71 -4.15
C HIS A 48 -13.63 -7.01 -4.23
N TYR A 49 -13.08 -6.68 -3.06
CA TYR A 49 -11.66 -6.39 -2.89
C TYR A 49 -11.24 -6.63 -1.43
N ASN A 50 -9.94 -6.75 -1.19
CA ASN A 50 -9.36 -6.92 0.14
C ASN A 50 -8.73 -5.60 0.61
N PHE A 51 -9.17 -5.10 1.77
CA PHE A 51 -8.68 -3.81 2.29
C PHE A 51 -7.23 -3.86 2.76
N TYR A 52 -6.77 -5.02 3.21
CA TYR A 52 -5.50 -5.18 3.92
C TYR A 52 -4.49 -6.00 3.14
N SER A 53 -4.80 -6.39 1.90
CA SER A 53 -3.90 -7.15 1.03
C SER A 53 -3.55 -6.39 -0.23
N ILE A 54 -2.26 -6.39 -0.58
CA ILE A 54 -1.78 -5.95 -1.90
C ILE A 54 -1.69 -7.12 -2.90
N VAL A 55 -1.62 -8.36 -2.41
CA VAL A 55 -1.38 -9.56 -3.22
C VAL A 55 -2.68 -10.19 -3.70
N HIS A 56 -3.71 -10.22 -2.86
CA HIS A 56 -4.99 -10.84 -3.16
C HIS A 56 -6.04 -9.77 -3.41
N ASP A 57 -6.56 -9.69 -4.63
CA ASP A 57 -7.68 -8.82 -5.06
C ASP A 57 -7.66 -7.41 -4.42
N PRO A 58 -6.59 -6.62 -4.63
CA PRO A 58 -6.45 -5.31 -3.99
C PRO A 58 -7.50 -4.32 -4.49
N MET A 59 -7.70 -3.25 -3.71
CA MET A 59 -8.56 -2.14 -4.11
C MET A 59 -8.09 -1.51 -5.43
N THR A 60 -9.04 -1.16 -6.30
CA THR A 60 -8.74 -0.49 -7.57
C THR A 60 -8.15 0.90 -7.36
N THR A 61 -7.30 1.35 -8.29
CA THR A 61 -6.66 2.67 -8.20
C THR A 61 -7.24 3.66 -9.23
N CYS A 62 -7.50 4.89 -8.78
CA CYS A 62 -7.87 6.02 -9.65
C CYS A 62 -6.64 6.90 -9.95
N GLY A 63 -6.80 7.90 -10.83
CA GLY A 63 -5.68 8.72 -11.31
C GLY A 63 -5.09 9.72 -10.30
N CYS A 64 -5.71 9.90 -9.13
CA CYS A 64 -5.33 10.92 -8.14
C CYS A 64 -4.58 10.39 -6.91
N CYS A 65 -4.12 9.13 -6.91
CA CYS A 65 -3.31 8.62 -5.79
C CYS A 65 -2.06 9.49 -5.55
N GLU A 66 -1.67 9.64 -4.29
CA GLU A 66 -0.49 10.42 -3.92
C GLU A 66 0.78 9.55 -3.92
N ALA A 67 0.62 8.25 -3.70
CA ALA A 67 1.67 7.25 -3.71
C ALA A 67 1.17 5.92 -4.30
N ILE A 68 2.09 5.10 -4.77
CA ILE A 68 1.83 3.77 -5.30
C ILE A 68 2.73 2.77 -4.59
N ALA A 69 2.13 1.72 -4.03
CA ALA A 69 2.84 0.57 -3.51
C ALA A 69 2.95 -0.53 -4.58
N ALA A 70 4.10 -1.22 -4.60
CA ALA A 70 4.37 -2.33 -5.49
C ALA A 70 5.13 -3.44 -4.73
N VAL A 71 4.78 -4.70 -4.98
CA VAL A 71 5.52 -5.86 -4.45
C VAL A 71 6.86 -5.97 -5.17
N LEU A 72 7.92 -6.22 -4.39
CA LEU A 72 9.28 -6.53 -4.84
C LEU A 72 9.61 -7.97 -4.46
N PRO A 73 9.41 -8.95 -5.37
CA PRO A 73 9.51 -10.36 -5.04
C PRO A 73 10.89 -10.79 -4.54
N MET A 74 11.98 -10.29 -5.12
CA MET A 74 13.34 -10.67 -4.69
C MET A 74 13.66 -10.15 -3.28
N CYS A 75 13.02 -9.05 -2.88
CA CYS A 75 13.19 -8.44 -1.57
C CYS A 75 12.18 -8.96 -0.53
N ASN A 76 11.30 -9.89 -0.91
CA ASN A 76 10.20 -10.40 -0.07
C ASN A 76 9.37 -9.26 0.58
N GLY A 77 9.19 -8.15 -0.15
CA GLY A 77 8.74 -6.89 0.42
C GLY A 77 7.90 -6.05 -0.52
N VAL A 78 7.64 -4.82 -0.11
CA VAL A 78 6.85 -3.82 -0.82
C VAL A 78 7.67 -2.53 -0.87
N MET A 79 7.68 -1.86 -2.01
CA MET A 79 8.11 -0.46 -2.12
C MET A 79 6.90 0.48 -2.13
N THR A 80 7.08 1.74 -1.75
CA THR A 80 6.11 2.79 -2.10
C THR A 80 6.83 4.01 -2.69
N VAL A 81 6.23 4.61 -3.72
CA VAL A 81 6.75 5.80 -4.41
C VAL A 81 5.67 6.88 -4.45
N ASN A 82 6.00 8.11 -4.01
CA ASN A 82 5.09 9.25 -4.08
C ASN A 82 5.17 9.95 -5.44
N ARG A 83 4.09 10.67 -5.79
CA ARG A 83 3.91 11.40 -7.05
C ARG A 83 5.02 12.42 -7.35
N ASP A 84 5.63 12.99 -6.31
CA ASP A 84 6.65 14.03 -6.44
C ASP A 84 8.03 13.46 -6.83
N TYR A 85 8.24 12.15 -6.69
CA TYR A 85 9.47 11.48 -7.08
C TYR A 85 9.45 11.11 -8.57
N THR A 86 10.45 11.59 -9.32
CA THR A 86 10.52 11.46 -10.79
C THR A 86 11.56 10.44 -11.28
N GLY A 87 12.28 9.82 -10.35
CA GLY A 87 13.33 8.84 -10.65
C GLY A 87 12.81 7.44 -10.92
N GLU A 88 13.75 6.53 -11.21
CA GLU A 88 13.47 5.10 -11.31
C GLU A 88 13.23 4.50 -9.93
N THR A 89 12.54 3.36 -9.92
CA THR A 89 12.25 2.61 -8.70
C THR A 89 12.63 1.13 -8.89
N PRO A 90 12.82 0.38 -7.80
CA PRO A 90 13.20 -1.03 -7.88
C PRO A 90 12.24 -1.93 -8.67
N CYS A 91 10.98 -1.54 -8.86
CA CYS A 91 10.05 -2.30 -9.70
C CYS A 91 10.23 -2.05 -11.22
N GLY A 92 11.29 -1.34 -11.63
CA GLY A 92 11.61 -1.06 -13.02
C GLY A 92 10.72 0.00 -13.70
N MET A 93 9.96 0.76 -12.90
CA MET A 93 9.03 1.77 -13.41
C MET A 93 9.07 3.06 -12.57
N LYS A 94 8.96 4.20 -13.24
CA LYS A 94 8.68 5.50 -12.60
C LYS A 94 7.24 5.56 -12.09
N PHE A 95 6.95 6.51 -11.18
CA PHE A 95 5.59 6.78 -10.71
C PHE A 95 4.59 6.98 -11.87
N THR A 96 4.96 7.75 -12.90
CA THR A 96 4.06 8.04 -14.04
C THR A 96 3.69 6.79 -14.81
N THR A 97 4.65 5.88 -15.03
CA THR A 97 4.40 4.58 -15.68
C THR A 97 3.51 3.71 -14.81
N LEU A 98 3.81 3.61 -13.50
CA LEU A 98 2.97 2.87 -12.54
C LEU A 98 1.53 3.40 -12.52
N ALA A 99 1.33 4.71 -12.45
CA ALA A 99 0.02 5.34 -12.43
C ALA A 99 -0.79 5.04 -13.70
N GLY A 100 -0.11 4.95 -14.87
CA GLY A 100 -0.72 4.53 -16.13
C GLY A 100 -1.12 3.05 -16.13
N THR A 101 -0.29 2.18 -15.54
CA THR A 101 -0.52 0.73 -15.48
C THR A 101 -1.64 0.35 -14.52
N ILE A 102 -1.71 0.96 -13.33
CA ILE A 102 -2.64 0.53 -12.27
C ILE A 102 -3.88 1.42 -12.18
N GLY A 103 -3.88 2.55 -12.88
CA GLY A 103 -5.02 3.44 -12.98
C GLY A 103 -6.18 2.81 -13.77
N GLY A 104 -7.31 3.51 -13.82
CA GLY A 104 -8.46 3.10 -14.63
C GLY A 104 -9.45 2.17 -13.95
N GLY A 105 -9.33 1.96 -12.64
CA GLY A 105 -10.31 1.19 -11.87
C GLY A 105 -10.17 -0.32 -12.03
N LEU A 106 -8.97 -0.81 -12.32
CA LEU A 106 -8.64 -2.23 -12.36
C LEU A 106 -8.12 -2.68 -10.99
N SER A 107 -8.40 -3.94 -10.63
CA SER A 107 -7.73 -4.60 -9.50
C SER A 107 -6.46 -5.26 -10.04
N THR A 108 -5.31 -4.86 -9.50
CA THR A 108 -4.00 -5.26 -10.03
C THR A 108 -3.17 -5.89 -8.91
N PRO A 109 -3.23 -7.22 -8.73
CA PRO A 109 -2.41 -7.94 -7.75
C PRO A 109 -0.95 -7.51 -7.78
N GLY A 110 -0.39 -7.24 -6.60
CA GLY A 110 0.97 -6.74 -6.43
C GLY A 110 1.10 -5.22 -6.47
N PHE A 111 0.04 -4.46 -6.80
CA PHE A 111 0.08 -3.01 -6.87
C PHE A 111 -1.16 -2.34 -6.26
N VAL A 112 -0.98 -1.21 -5.58
CA VAL A 112 -2.11 -0.39 -5.09
C VAL A 112 -1.71 1.07 -4.93
N GLY A 113 -2.54 1.97 -5.44
CA GLY A 113 -2.43 3.41 -5.18
C GLY A 113 -3.06 3.78 -3.84
N HIS A 114 -2.42 4.69 -3.12
CA HIS A 114 -2.87 5.14 -1.80
C HIS A 114 -2.45 6.58 -1.51
N GLY A 115 -2.94 7.13 -0.39
CA GLY A 115 -2.44 8.40 0.15
C GLY A 115 -1.12 8.21 0.89
N LYS A 116 -0.25 9.24 0.95
CA LYS A 116 1.09 9.13 1.57
C LYS A 116 1.02 8.66 3.02
N TYR A 117 0.08 9.23 3.79
CA TYR A 117 -0.09 8.89 5.20
C TYR A 117 -0.65 7.49 5.45
N ASN A 118 -1.24 6.84 4.43
CA ASN A 118 -1.73 5.47 4.57
C ASN A 118 -0.59 4.50 4.87
N THR A 119 0.62 4.76 4.35
CA THR A 119 1.83 3.92 4.57
C THR A 119 2.11 3.61 6.04
N THR A 120 1.76 4.54 6.95
CA THR A 120 2.03 4.42 8.39
C THR A 120 0.83 3.94 9.21
N GLN A 121 -0.31 3.65 8.57
CA GLN A 121 -1.51 3.16 9.24
C GLN A 121 -1.36 1.70 9.65
N ARG A 122 -2.01 1.31 10.75
CA ARG A 122 -1.95 -0.06 11.31
C ARG A 122 -2.46 -1.14 10.35
N LYS A 123 -3.28 -0.76 9.37
CA LYS A 123 -3.95 -1.67 8.42
C LYS A 123 -3.35 -1.64 7.03
N PHE A 124 -2.32 -0.82 6.78
CA PHE A 124 -1.60 -0.80 5.53
C PHE A 124 -0.96 -2.17 5.30
N VAL A 125 -1.34 -2.85 4.21
CA VAL A 125 -0.87 -4.21 3.80
C VAL A 125 -0.76 -5.21 4.97
N ALA A 126 -1.67 -5.10 5.95
CA ALA A 126 -1.56 -5.85 7.20
C ALA A 126 -1.72 -7.37 7.00
N ALA A 127 -2.36 -7.81 5.92
CA ALA A 127 -2.45 -9.23 5.55
C ALA A 127 -1.08 -9.82 5.21
N GLU A 128 -0.17 -9.02 4.62
CA GLU A 128 1.20 -9.40 4.29
C GLU A 128 2.20 -9.11 5.42
N GLY A 129 1.76 -8.52 6.53
CA GLY A 129 2.60 -8.15 7.67
C GLY A 129 2.94 -6.67 7.77
N GLY A 130 2.24 -5.84 7.00
CA GLY A 130 2.19 -4.40 7.14
C GLY A 130 3.49 -3.67 6.83
N ILE A 131 3.75 -2.58 7.54
CA ILE A 131 4.91 -1.73 7.26
C ILE A 131 6.27 -2.44 7.45
N LEU A 132 6.33 -3.60 8.12
CA LEU A 132 7.53 -4.43 8.18
C LEU A 132 7.95 -5.01 6.82
N ARG A 133 7.03 -5.02 5.84
CA ARG A 133 7.32 -5.34 4.44
C ARG A 133 7.88 -4.18 3.65
N MET A 134 7.84 -2.95 4.16
CA MET A 134 8.33 -1.79 3.41
C MET A 134 9.85 -1.89 3.26
N VAL A 135 10.36 -2.07 2.04
CA VAL A 135 11.80 -2.25 1.77
C VAL A 135 12.42 -1.08 1.01
N TRP A 136 11.60 -0.24 0.37
CA TRP A 136 12.10 0.91 -0.38
C TRP A 136 11.10 2.07 -0.39
N MET A 137 11.59 3.28 -0.18
CA MET A 137 10.84 4.53 -0.34
C MET A 137 11.76 5.66 -0.79
N PRO A 138 11.30 6.61 -1.62
CA PRO A 138 12.08 7.81 -1.91
C PRO A 138 12.46 8.54 -0.62
N LYS A 139 13.66 9.11 -0.57
CA LYS A 139 14.14 9.84 0.59
C LYS A 139 13.20 10.99 0.98
N ILE A 140 12.66 11.70 -0.02
CA ILE A 140 11.68 12.77 0.20
C ILE A 140 10.44 12.29 0.97
N LEU A 141 9.98 11.05 0.71
CA LEU A 141 8.84 10.47 1.39
C LEU A 141 9.24 10.01 2.80
N LYS A 142 10.42 9.41 2.96
CA LYS A 142 10.95 9.05 4.29
C LYS A 142 11.03 10.26 5.21
N GLU A 143 11.50 11.39 4.70
CA GLU A 143 11.58 12.65 5.45
C GLU A 143 10.18 13.17 5.81
N GLU A 144 9.24 13.16 4.86
CA GLU A 144 7.86 13.64 5.05
C GLU A 144 7.07 12.84 6.10
N ILE A 145 7.16 11.51 6.08
CA ILE A 145 6.39 10.62 6.99
C ILE A 145 7.24 9.99 8.11
N GLY A 146 8.49 10.41 8.27
CA GLY A 146 9.50 9.77 9.13
C GLY A 146 9.08 9.65 10.60
N GLU A 147 8.59 10.73 11.20
CA GLU A 147 8.12 10.70 12.59
C GLU A 147 7.00 9.67 12.82
N ARG A 148 6.03 9.61 11.89
CA ARG A 148 4.91 8.66 11.94
C ARG A 148 5.39 7.23 11.73
N LEU A 149 6.32 7.03 10.81
CA LEU A 149 6.90 5.73 10.52
C LEU A 149 7.68 5.21 11.73
N THR A 150 8.56 6.02 12.31
CA THR A 150 9.33 5.65 13.51
C THR A 150 8.41 5.34 14.69
N ALA A 151 7.35 6.12 14.90
CA ALA A 151 6.34 5.82 15.92
C ALA A 151 5.69 4.44 15.66
N ARG A 152 5.26 4.17 14.43
CA ARG A 152 4.63 2.89 14.08
C ARG A 152 5.62 1.72 14.16
N ALA A 153 6.88 1.93 13.81
CA ALA A 153 7.93 0.93 13.86
C ALA A 153 8.29 0.56 15.30
N LYS A 154 8.30 1.54 16.22
CA LYS A 154 8.41 1.30 17.67
C LYS A 154 7.23 0.48 18.19
N GLU A 155 6.00 0.77 17.77
CA GLU A 155 4.81 -0.04 18.12
C GLU A 155 4.92 -1.50 17.65
N LEU A 156 5.74 -1.77 16.63
CA LEU A 156 5.96 -3.10 16.04
C LEU A 156 7.24 -3.78 16.52
N GLY A 157 8.00 -3.16 17.44
CA GLY A 157 9.24 -3.72 17.98
C GLY A 157 10.46 -3.61 17.07
N VAL A 158 10.41 -2.79 16.02
CA VAL A 158 11.54 -2.53 15.10
C VAL A 158 11.80 -1.02 15.02
N PRO A 159 12.28 -0.38 16.11
CA PRO A 159 12.39 1.08 16.19
C PRO A 159 13.33 1.71 15.16
N ASP A 160 14.28 0.93 14.65
CA ASP A 160 15.27 1.30 13.62
C ASP A 160 14.79 0.96 12.19
N LEU A 161 13.51 0.63 11.99
CA LEU A 161 12.99 0.22 10.69
C LEU A 161 13.30 1.24 9.59
N LEU A 162 13.14 2.55 9.86
CA LEU A 162 13.36 3.61 8.87
C LEU A 162 14.75 3.55 8.23
N ASP A 163 15.77 3.22 9.04
CA ASP A 163 17.18 3.12 8.62
C ASP A 163 17.47 1.82 7.85
N LYS A 164 16.57 0.83 7.92
CA LYS A 164 16.66 -0.44 7.21
C LYS A 164 15.95 -0.40 5.85
N ILE A 165 15.07 0.57 5.62
CA ILE A 165 14.39 0.76 4.34
C ILE A 165 15.39 1.40 3.37
N ALA A 166 15.53 0.88 2.16
CA ALA A 166 16.36 1.49 1.12
C ALA A 166 15.70 2.75 0.53
N ASP A 167 16.47 3.58 -0.15
CA ASP A 167 15.97 4.70 -0.96
C ASP A 167 16.83 4.85 -2.23
N GLU A 168 16.56 5.87 -3.02
CA GLU A 168 17.28 6.13 -4.27
C GLU A 168 18.78 6.38 -4.09
N THR A 169 19.26 6.72 -2.88
CA THR A 169 20.68 6.89 -2.58
C THR A 169 21.40 5.56 -2.33
N VAL A 170 20.64 4.50 -2.05
CA VAL A 170 21.13 3.11 -1.97
C VAL A 170 21.08 2.43 -3.34
N GLY A 171 19.95 2.54 -4.03
CA GLY A 171 19.75 1.92 -5.34
C GLY A 171 18.31 1.99 -5.83
N VAL A 172 18.14 1.72 -7.13
CA VAL A 172 16.84 1.78 -7.83
C VAL A 172 16.53 0.47 -8.58
N THR A 173 17.18 -0.64 -8.23
CA THR A 173 16.86 -2.00 -8.71
C THR A 173 16.75 -2.95 -7.52
N GLU A 174 16.00 -4.05 -7.65
CA GLU A 174 15.88 -5.05 -6.57
C GLU A 174 17.25 -5.62 -6.18
N GLU A 175 18.13 -5.89 -7.14
CA GLU A 175 19.47 -6.43 -6.89
C GLU A 175 20.33 -5.46 -6.07
N ALA A 176 20.30 -4.17 -6.42
CA ALA A 176 21.08 -3.16 -5.74
C ALA A 176 20.66 -2.99 -4.28
N ILE A 177 19.34 -3.00 -4.02
CA ILE A 177 18.82 -2.79 -2.66
C ILE A 177 18.88 -4.06 -1.83
N LEU A 178 18.84 -5.26 -2.44
CA LEU A 178 18.85 -6.53 -1.69
C LEU A 178 20.11 -6.67 -0.82
N ALA A 179 21.28 -6.29 -1.33
CA ALA A 179 22.52 -6.30 -0.55
C ALA A 179 22.43 -5.41 0.71
N PHE A 180 21.87 -4.21 0.56
CA PHE A 180 21.62 -3.29 1.68
C PHE A 180 20.62 -3.87 2.68
N LEU A 181 19.51 -4.45 2.21
CA LEU A 181 18.51 -5.07 3.08
C LEU A 181 19.10 -6.23 3.89
N GLN A 182 20.00 -7.01 3.29
CA GLN A 182 20.72 -8.09 3.96
C GLN A 182 21.69 -7.54 5.02
N GLU A 183 22.51 -6.54 4.67
CA GLU A 183 23.44 -5.87 5.59
C GLU A 183 22.71 -5.28 6.80
N LYS A 184 21.58 -4.61 6.58
CA LYS A 184 20.75 -4.00 7.61
C LYS A 184 19.89 -5.01 8.38
N GLY A 185 19.86 -6.28 7.96
CA GLY A 185 19.02 -7.31 8.56
C GLY A 185 17.53 -6.95 8.51
N HIS A 186 17.05 -6.49 7.36
CA HIS A 186 15.67 -6.05 7.17
C HIS A 186 14.67 -7.17 7.53
N PRO A 187 13.62 -6.90 8.33
CA PRO A 187 12.70 -7.93 8.82
C PRO A 187 11.98 -8.69 7.70
N ALA A 188 11.62 -8.01 6.59
CA ALA A 188 10.95 -8.62 5.45
C ALA A 188 11.66 -9.89 4.91
N LEU A 189 13.00 -9.94 4.96
CA LEU A 189 13.77 -11.07 4.45
C LEU A 189 13.61 -12.36 5.29
N LYS A 190 13.09 -12.25 6.51
CA LYS A 190 12.87 -13.39 7.43
C LYS A 190 11.40 -13.76 7.61
N MET A 191 10.51 -13.00 6.98
CA MET A 191 9.07 -13.30 6.99
C MET A 191 8.74 -14.35 5.94
N ASP A 192 7.56 -14.95 6.02
CA ASP A 192 7.06 -15.88 5.01
C ASP A 192 7.11 -15.25 3.60
N PRO A 193 7.21 -16.05 2.52
CA PRO A 193 7.13 -15.54 1.16
C PRO A 193 5.88 -14.69 0.94
N ILE A 194 6.05 -13.46 0.43
CA ILE A 194 4.94 -12.52 0.25
C ILE A 194 3.93 -12.98 -0.80
N LEU A 195 4.35 -13.81 -1.77
CA LEU A 195 3.51 -14.33 -2.85
C LEU A 195 2.96 -15.75 -2.59
N GLY A 196 3.21 -16.33 -1.41
CA GLY A 196 2.86 -17.71 -1.09
C GLY A 196 3.98 -18.69 -1.42
#